data_AF-A0A1X6P3R0-F1
#
_entry.id   AF-A0A1X6P3R0-F1
#
_cell.length_a   1.000
_cell.length_b   1.000
_cell.length_c   1.000
_cell.angle_alpha   90.00
_cell.angle_beta   90.00
_cell.angle_gamma   90.00
#
_symmetry.space_group_name_H-M   'P 1'
#
loop_
_entity.id
_entity.type
_entity.pdbx_description
1 polymer ?
#
loop_
_entity_poly.entity_id
_entity_poly.type
_entity_poly.pdbx_seq_one_letter_code
_entity_poly.pdbx_strand_id
1 'polypeptide(L)'
;MLSERQKEVVVRKANEEIDLPFVSERRESRAIEKVVERLNPELEPALLQFMPKINVEMIRLLLDERKSVKERRERLVDLVLEQAAEPLTAALNERVDVAFLPERAESVVLRKVVERMLKEVVEWTVSEVDESVTKELEEIRRRQRRGSDSD
;
A
#
# COMPACT_ATOMS: atom_id res chain seq x y z
N MET A 1 9.20 2.46 7.42
CA MET A 1 10.04 1.75 6.42
C MET A 1 9.52 2.06 5.03
N LEU A 2 10.20 2.99 4.37
CA LEU A 2 10.03 3.39 2.99
C LEU A 2 11.40 3.27 2.33
N SER A 3 11.44 2.83 1.08
CA SER A 3 12.65 2.89 0.26
C SER A 3 13.03 4.34 -0.08
N GLU A 4 14.22 4.55 -0.62
CA GLU A 4 14.65 5.86 -1.11
C GLU A 4 13.67 6.44 -2.16
N ARG A 5 13.21 5.58 -3.08
CA ARG A 5 12.24 5.95 -4.12
C ARG A 5 10.90 6.39 -3.51
N GLN A 6 10.40 5.64 -2.54
CA GLN A 6 9.14 5.95 -1.87
C GLN A 6 9.26 7.22 -1.02
N LYS A 7 10.39 7.43 -0.33
CA LYS A 7 10.67 8.68 0.39
C LYS A 7 10.65 9.89 -0.55
N GLU A 8 11.25 9.78 -1.73
CA GLU A 8 11.26 10.86 -2.74
C GLU A 8 9.83 11.26 -3.15
N VAL A 9 8.96 10.27 -3.39
CA VAL A 9 7.54 10.52 -3.68
C VAL A 9 6.84 11.21 -2.51
N VAL A 10 7.07 10.77 -1.27
CA VAL A 10 6.49 11.39 -0.07
C VAL A 10 6.96 12.83 0.09
N VAL A 11 8.27 13.09 -0.03
CA VAL A 11 8.84 14.44 0.09
C VAL A 11 8.22 15.37 -0.94
N ARG A 12 8.10 14.93 -2.19
CA ARG A 12 7.52 15.74 -3.25
C ARG A 12 6.05 16.07 -2.97
N LYS A 13 5.22 15.06 -2.66
CA LYS A 13 3.80 15.29 -2.38
C LYS A 13 3.61 16.17 -1.16
N ALA A 14 4.38 15.93 -0.10
CA ALA A 14 4.36 16.79 1.09
C ALA A 14 4.78 18.23 0.76
N ASN A 15 5.74 18.46 -0.14
CA ASN A 15 6.12 19.81 -0.57
C ASN A 15 5.07 20.47 -1.49
N GLU A 16 4.18 19.71 -2.11
CA GLU A 16 3.05 20.27 -2.87
C GLU A 16 1.90 20.70 -1.94
N GLU A 17 1.83 20.10 -0.74
CA GLU A 17 0.78 20.35 0.26
C GLU A 17 1.20 21.32 1.37
N ILE A 18 2.48 21.30 1.74
CA ILE A 18 3.08 22.18 2.73
C ILE A 18 3.66 23.37 1.96
N ASP A 19 3.28 24.57 2.37
CA ASP A 19 3.85 25.84 1.92
C ASP A 19 4.34 26.61 3.15
N LEU A 20 5.65 26.61 3.37
CA LEU A 20 6.29 27.30 4.49
C LEU A 20 6.52 28.78 4.15
N PRO A 21 5.86 29.72 4.87
CA PRO A 21 6.03 31.13 4.62
C PRO A 21 7.50 31.55 4.71
N PHE A 22 7.95 32.36 3.74
CA PHE A 22 9.30 32.91 3.69
C PHE A 22 10.42 31.88 3.49
N VAL A 23 10.11 30.65 3.08
CA VAL A 23 11.08 29.63 2.69
C VAL A 23 11.00 29.41 1.18
N SER A 24 12.14 29.27 0.50
CA SER A 24 12.12 28.92 -0.92
C SER A 24 11.80 27.44 -1.09
N GLU A 25 11.14 27.05 -2.19
CA GLU A 25 10.78 25.66 -2.47
C GLU A 25 11.97 24.69 -2.32
N ARG A 26 13.17 25.07 -2.77
CA ARG A 26 14.39 24.24 -2.61
C ARG A 26 14.78 24.05 -1.14
N ARG A 27 14.54 25.03 -0.27
CA ARG A 27 14.85 24.93 1.17
C ARG A 27 13.76 24.17 1.91
N GLU A 28 12.51 24.35 1.51
CA GLU A 28 11.36 23.62 2.03
C GLU A 28 11.48 22.14 1.75
N SER A 29 11.74 21.76 0.50
CA SER A 29 11.90 20.37 0.08
C SER A 29 12.99 19.65 0.89
N ARG A 30 14.13 20.31 1.12
CA ARG A 30 15.22 19.78 1.99
C ARG A 30 14.82 19.68 3.46
N ALA A 31 13.98 20.58 3.95
CA ALA A 31 13.48 20.51 5.32
C ALA A 31 12.54 19.31 5.50
N ILE A 32 11.63 19.12 4.54
CA ILE A 32 10.70 17.98 4.49
C ILE A 32 11.47 16.67 4.35
N GLU A 33 12.48 16.60 3.49
CA GLU A 33 13.37 15.44 3.34
C GLU A 33 13.99 15.02 4.67
N LYS A 34 14.58 15.95 5.42
CA LYS A 34 15.15 15.67 6.74
C LYS A 34 14.11 15.18 7.76
N VAL A 35 12.89 15.68 7.68
CA VAL A 35 11.79 15.21 8.53
C VAL A 35 11.42 13.78 8.16
N VAL A 36 11.25 13.48 6.87
CA VAL A 36 10.94 12.13 6.37
C VAL A 36 12.05 11.14 6.74
N GLU A 37 13.33 11.52 6.62
CA GLU A 37 14.46 10.69 7.04
C GLU A 37 14.45 10.36 8.53
N ARG A 38 14.05 11.31 9.38
CA ARG A 38 13.95 11.09 10.83
C ARG A 38 12.74 10.23 11.20
N LEU A 39 11.62 10.39 10.50
CA LEU A 39 10.38 9.67 10.80
C LEU A 39 10.37 8.23 10.24
N ASN A 40 11.03 7.99 9.10
CA ASN A 40 10.94 6.71 8.41
C ASN A 40 11.36 5.47 9.24
N PRO A 41 12.46 5.52 10.04
CA PRO A 41 12.83 4.42 10.93
C PRO A 41 11.82 4.18 12.06
N GLU A 42 11.20 5.26 12.56
CA GLU A 42 10.23 5.21 13.66
C GLU A 42 8.82 4.81 13.22
N LEU A 43 8.53 4.86 11.92
CA LEU A 43 7.21 4.59 11.38
C LEU A 43 6.70 3.18 11.75
N GLU A 44 7.55 2.16 11.64
CA GLU A 44 7.15 0.78 11.97
C GLU A 44 6.96 0.57 13.48
N PRO A 45 7.91 0.94 14.35
CA PRO A 45 7.70 0.94 15.80
C PRO A 45 6.45 1.68 16.24
N ALA A 46 6.15 2.83 15.61
CA ALA A 46 4.94 3.59 15.89
C ALA A 46 3.69 2.79 15.49
N LEU A 47 3.61 2.31 14.24
CA LEU A 47 2.47 1.50 13.76
C LEU A 47 2.15 0.31 14.66
N LEU A 48 3.17 -0.38 15.18
CA LEU A 48 3.02 -1.51 16.09
C LEU A 48 2.38 -1.15 17.45
N GLN A 49 2.37 0.12 17.84
CA GLN A 49 1.74 0.55 19.10
C GLN A 49 0.22 0.63 19.00
N PHE A 50 -0.33 0.81 17.80
CA PHE A 50 -1.77 1.05 17.58
C PHE A 50 -2.43 0.03 16.65
N MET A 51 -1.65 -0.82 15.99
CA MET A 51 -2.17 -1.81 15.05
C MET A 51 -1.70 -3.23 15.40
N PRO A 52 -2.54 -4.25 15.15
CA PRO A 52 -2.10 -5.64 15.20
C PRO A 52 -0.86 -5.86 14.32
N LYS A 53 0.08 -6.65 14.82
CA LYS A 53 1.36 -6.96 14.13
C LYS A 53 1.16 -7.39 12.68
N ILE A 54 0.14 -8.19 12.41
CA ILE A 54 -0.19 -8.69 11.08
C ILE A 54 -0.51 -7.56 10.09
N ASN A 55 -1.18 -6.50 10.53
CA ASN A 55 -1.48 -5.36 9.66
C ASN A 55 -0.21 -4.59 9.31
N VAL A 56 0.70 -4.45 10.27
CA VAL A 56 2.01 -3.83 10.02
C VAL A 56 2.84 -4.68 9.07
N GLU A 57 2.80 -6.01 9.20
CA GLU A 57 3.47 -6.93 8.28
C GLU A 57 2.93 -6.82 6.85
N MET A 58 1.60 -6.73 6.68
CA MET A 58 0.98 -6.49 5.37
C MET A 58 1.46 -5.17 4.74
N ILE A 59 1.51 -4.08 5.53
CA ILE A 59 2.02 -2.78 5.05
C ILE A 59 3.48 -2.90 4.61
N ARG A 60 4.33 -3.56 5.40
CA ARG A 60 5.74 -3.76 5.06
C ARG A 60 5.91 -4.55 3.77
N LEU A 61 5.14 -5.63 3.61
CA LEU A 61 5.20 -6.47 2.43
C LEU A 61 4.73 -5.73 1.18
N LEU A 62 3.65 -4.93 1.30
CA LEU A 62 3.16 -4.08 0.22
C LEU A 62 4.22 -3.08 -0.25
N LEU A 63 4.99 -2.50 0.68
CA LEU A 63 5.99 -1.48 0.41
C LEU A 63 7.39 -2.03 0.06
N ASP A 64 7.63 -3.34 0.12
CA ASP A 64 8.97 -3.92 -0.07
C ASP A 64 9.38 -3.99 -1.55
N GLU A 65 9.95 -2.91 -2.08
CA GLU A 65 10.45 -2.83 -3.47
C GLU A 65 11.60 -3.80 -3.80
N ARG A 66 12.17 -4.49 -2.81
CA ARG A 66 13.15 -5.57 -3.04
C ARG A 66 12.49 -6.83 -3.61
N LYS A 67 11.17 -6.95 -3.49
CA LYS A 67 10.36 -8.07 -3.97
C LYS A 67 9.65 -7.71 -5.25
N SER A 68 9.53 -8.68 -6.15
CA SER A 68 8.72 -8.50 -7.35
C SER A 68 7.25 -8.24 -6.99
N VAL A 69 6.51 -7.54 -7.86
CA VAL A 69 5.05 -7.36 -7.75
C VAL A 69 4.35 -8.71 -7.53
N LYS A 70 4.77 -9.73 -8.28
CA LYS A 70 4.25 -11.10 -8.16
C LYS A 70 4.49 -11.68 -6.77
N GLU A 71 5.72 -11.59 -6.25
CA GLU A 71 6.06 -12.12 -4.93
C GLU A 71 5.32 -11.40 -3.80
N ARG A 72 5.20 -10.06 -3.88
CA ARG A 72 4.40 -9.28 -2.91
C ARG A 72 2.95 -9.70 -2.90
N ARG A 73 2.36 -9.88 -4.10
CA ARG A 73 0.98 -10.35 -4.28
C ARG A 73 0.74 -11.73 -3.70
N GLU A 74 1.57 -12.71 -4.07
CA GLU A 74 1.43 -14.10 -3.59
C GLU A 74 1.48 -14.13 -2.06
N ARG A 75 2.48 -13.47 -1.46
CA ARG A 75 2.61 -13.44 0.00
C ARG A 75 1.49 -12.66 0.70
N LEU A 76 0.99 -11.57 0.11
CA LEU A 76 -0.14 -10.81 0.68
C LEU A 76 -1.44 -11.61 0.59
N VAL A 77 -1.65 -12.35 -0.50
CA VAL A 77 -2.79 -13.26 -0.63
C VAL A 77 -2.75 -14.29 0.49
N ASP A 78 -1.61 -14.94 0.73
CA ASP A 78 -1.48 -15.94 1.78
C ASP A 78 -1.84 -15.36 3.15
N LEU A 79 -1.28 -14.19 3.49
CA LEU A 79 -1.57 -13.50 4.76
C LEU A 79 -3.05 -13.11 4.89
N VAL A 80 -3.65 -12.56 3.83
CA VAL A 80 -5.06 -12.14 3.84
C VAL A 80 -6.00 -13.34 3.95
N LEU A 81 -5.71 -14.43 3.22
CA LEU A 81 -6.54 -15.64 3.28
C LEU A 81 -6.46 -16.32 4.63
N GLU A 82 -5.26 -16.43 5.21
CA GLU A 82 -5.06 -17.01 6.54
C GLU A 82 -5.86 -16.28 7.62
N GLN A 83 -5.95 -14.94 7.52
CA GLN A 83 -6.62 -14.12 8.53
C GLN A 83 -8.10 -13.90 8.26
N ALA A 84 -8.52 -13.76 7.00
CA ALA A 84 -9.83 -13.24 6.66
C ALA A 84 -10.77 -14.26 6.00
N ALA A 85 -10.26 -15.32 5.36
CA ALA A 85 -11.12 -16.17 4.52
C ALA A 85 -12.24 -16.85 5.32
N GLU A 86 -11.90 -17.50 6.43
CA GLU A 86 -12.88 -18.18 7.29
C GLU A 86 -13.84 -17.22 8.00
N PRO A 87 -13.37 -16.20 8.76
CA PRO A 87 -14.29 -15.30 9.47
C PRO A 87 -15.17 -14.49 8.51
N LEU A 88 -14.64 -14.09 7.34
CA LEU A 88 -15.45 -13.40 6.33
C LEU A 88 -16.49 -14.33 5.70
N THR A 89 -16.13 -15.59 5.41
CA THR A 89 -17.09 -16.57 4.91
C THR A 89 -18.21 -16.80 5.91
N ALA A 90 -17.89 -16.99 7.20
CA ALA A 90 -18.89 -17.17 8.25
C ALA A 90 -19.82 -15.95 8.36
N ALA A 91 -19.24 -14.73 8.42
CA ALA A 91 -20.01 -13.50 8.51
C ALA A 91 -20.90 -13.24 7.29
N LEU A 92 -20.47 -13.66 6.10
CA LEU A 92 -21.27 -13.54 4.87
C LEU A 92 -22.35 -14.62 4.78
N ASN A 93 -22.08 -15.83 5.25
CA ASN A 93 -23.04 -16.93 5.26
C ASN A 93 -24.26 -16.61 6.14
N GLU A 94 -24.07 -15.85 7.21
CA GLU A 94 -25.19 -15.37 8.05
C GLU A 94 -26.01 -14.25 7.39
N ARG A 95 -25.47 -13.60 6.36
CA ARG A 95 -26.04 -12.39 5.74
C ARG A 95 -26.58 -12.62 4.33
N VAL A 96 -26.11 -13.67 3.67
CA VAL A 96 -26.43 -13.99 2.28
C VAL A 96 -27.04 -15.37 2.25
N ASP A 97 -28.33 -15.44 1.94
CA ASP A 97 -29.04 -16.68 1.63
C ASP A 97 -28.94 -16.93 0.12
N VAL A 98 -28.24 -18.00 -0.27
CA VAL A 98 -28.07 -18.38 -1.67
C VAL A 98 -29.13 -19.41 -2.05
N ALA A 99 -30.38 -18.94 -2.16
CA ALA A 99 -31.59 -19.75 -2.38
C ALA A 99 -31.59 -20.69 -3.61
N PHE A 100 -30.58 -20.63 -4.49
CA PHE A 100 -30.42 -21.50 -5.66
C PHE A 100 -29.39 -22.64 -5.47
N LEU A 101 -28.73 -22.73 -4.32
CA LEU A 101 -27.77 -23.79 -4.01
C LEU A 101 -28.30 -24.74 -2.93
N PRO A 102 -28.01 -26.05 -3.01
CA PRO A 102 -28.20 -26.94 -1.87
C PRO A 102 -27.35 -26.48 -0.68
N GLU A 103 -27.89 -26.49 0.55
CA GLU A 103 -27.20 -26.00 1.77
C GLU A 103 -25.78 -26.56 1.95
N ARG A 104 -25.56 -27.84 1.63
CA ARG A 104 -24.22 -28.48 1.73
C ARG A 104 -23.22 -27.97 0.69
N ALA A 105 -23.70 -27.46 -0.44
CA ALA A 105 -22.86 -26.87 -1.50
C ALA A 105 -22.66 -25.36 -1.30
N GLU A 106 -23.61 -24.70 -0.65
CA GLU A 106 -23.61 -23.25 -0.42
C GLU A 106 -22.36 -22.77 0.31
N SER A 107 -22.04 -23.36 1.47
CA SER A 107 -20.86 -22.96 2.26
C SER A 107 -19.54 -23.16 1.49
N VAL A 108 -19.44 -24.21 0.69
CA VAL A 108 -18.25 -24.51 -0.12
C VAL A 108 -18.10 -23.49 -1.26
N VAL A 109 -19.20 -23.15 -1.94
CA VAL A 109 -19.21 -22.16 -3.03
C VAL A 109 -18.92 -20.78 -2.47
N LEU A 110 -19.58 -20.39 -1.38
CA LEU A 110 -19.37 -19.10 -0.72
C LEU A 110 -17.91 -18.92 -0.32
N ARG A 111 -17.31 -19.92 0.32
CA ARG A 111 -15.88 -19.89 0.68
C ARG A 111 -14.99 -19.65 -0.54
N LYS A 112 -15.20 -20.40 -1.62
CA LYS A 112 -14.40 -20.24 -2.85
C LYS A 112 -14.55 -18.85 -3.48
N VAL A 113 -15.77 -18.29 -3.46
CA VAL A 113 -16.04 -16.95 -3.95
C VAL A 113 -15.34 -15.92 -3.08
N VAL A 114 -15.44 -16.03 -1.76
CA VAL A 114 -14.75 -15.15 -0.80
C VAL A 114 -13.24 -15.20 -1.00
N GLU A 115 -12.64 -16.39 -1.07
CA GLU A 115 -11.21 -16.55 -1.34
C GLU A 115 -10.81 -15.90 -2.68
N ARG A 116 -11.64 -16.02 -3.73
CA ARG A 116 -11.37 -15.35 -5.01
C ARG A 116 -11.48 -13.84 -4.90
N MET A 117 -12.50 -13.31 -4.22
CA MET A 117 -12.67 -11.87 -4.01
C MET A 117 -11.49 -11.28 -3.24
N LEU A 118 -11.05 -11.95 -2.17
CA LEU A 118 -9.87 -11.53 -1.40
C LEU A 118 -8.60 -11.51 -2.26
N LYS A 119 -8.41 -12.52 -3.12
CA LYS A 119 -7.31 -12.54 -4.09
C LYS A 119 -7.35 -11.31 -4.99
N GLU A 120 -8.47 -11.05 -5.65
CA GLU A 120 -8.62 -9.91 -6.56
C GLU A 120 -8.33 -8.57 -5.87
N VAL A 121 -8.82 -8.37 -4.65
CA VAL A 121 -8.56 -7.15 -3.86
C VAL A 121 -7.06 -6.95 -3.63
N VAL A 122 -6.34 -8.02 -3.27
CA VAL A 122 -4.88 -7.96 -3.11
C VAL A 122 -4.20 -7.66 -4.45
N GLU A 123 -4.63 -8.30 -5.54
CA GLU A 123 -4.06 -8.07 -6.86
C GLU A 123 -4.18 -6.60 -7.29
N TRP A 124 -5.37 -6.01 -7.18
CA TRP A 124 -5.60 -4.60 -7.51
C TRP A 124 -4.77 -3.66 -6.64
N THR A 125 -4.72 -3.92 -5.32
CA THR A 125 -3.99 -3.08 -4.37
C THR A 125 -2.49 -3.06 -4.66
N VAL A 126 -1.89 -4.24 -4.90
CA VAL A 126 -0.44 -4.32 -5.17
C VAL A 126 -0.09 -3.67 -6.50
N SER A 127 -0.92 -3.87 -7.53
CA SER A 127 -0.74 -3.23 -8.84
C SER A 127 -0.81 -1.70 -8.75
N GLU A 128 -1.83 -1.16 -8.08
CA GLU A 128 -2.01 0.30 -7.93
C GLU A 128 -0.83 0.95 -7.20
N VAL A 129 -0.30 0.32 -6.15
CA VAL A 129 0.88 0.84 -5.42
C VAL A 129 2.10 0.93 -6.33
N ASP A 130 2.34 -0.10 -7.15
CA ASP A 130 3.50 -0.15 -8.05
C ASP A 130 3.40 0.87 -9.19
N GLU A 131 2.21 0.98 -9.79
CA GLU A 131 1.90 1.96 -10.84
C GLU A 131 2.02 3.39 -10.31
N SER A 132 1.44 3.67 -9.14
CA SER A 132 1.51 4.97 -8.49
C SER A 132 2.96 5.39 -8.22
N VAL A 133 3.78 4.56 -7.55
CA VAL A 133 5.18 4.93 -7.27
C VAL A 133 5.97 5.16 -8.56
N THR A 134 5.76 4.33 -9.57
CA THR A 134 6.47 4.44 -10.86
C THR A 134 6.11 5.72 -11.59
N LYS A 135 4.81 6.01 -11.73
CA LYS A 135 4.31 7.22 -12.40
C LYS A 135 4.86 8.48 -11.74
N GLU A 136 4.88 8.52 -10.41
CA GLU A 136 5.31 9.71 -9.67
C GLU A 136 6.81 10.00 -9.85
N LEU A 137 7.64 8.96 -9.91
CA LEU A 137 9.06 9.11 -10.19
C LEU A 137 9.33 9.56 -11.63
N GLU A 138 8.54 9.10 -12.59
CA GLU A 138 8.63 9.61 -13.96
C GLU A 138 8.32 11.09 -14.04
N GLU A 139 7.29 11.55 -13.32
CA GLU A 139 6.93 12.96 -13.25
C GLU A 139 8.04 13.81 -12.62
N ILE A 140 8.66 13.32 -11.53
CA ILE A 140 9.82 13.98 -10.90
C ILE A 140 10.96 14.14 -11.90
N ARG A 141 11.34 13.05 -12.58
CA ARG A 141 12.42 13.05 -13.57
C ARG A 141 12.12 13.98 -14.74
N ARG A 142 10.87 14.04 -15.21
CA ARG A 142 10.43 14.95 -16.28
C ARG A 142 10.56 16.42 -15.86
N ARG A 143 10.18 16.76 -14.62
CA ARG A 143 10.31 18.13 -14.09
C ARG A 143 11.76 18.54 -13.90
N GLN A 144 12.62 17.65 -13.37
CA GLN A 144 14.05 17.92 -13.22
C GLN A 144 14.73 18.22 -14.56
N ARG A 145 14.41 17.47 -15.61
CA ARG A 145 14.93 17.73 -16.97
C ARG A 145 14.49 19.06 -17.55
N ARG A 146 13.25 19.48 -17.31
CA ARG A 146 12.75 20.79 -17.78
C ARG A 146 13.36 21.97 -17.02
N GLY A 147 13.66 21.78 -15.73
CA GLY A 147 14.34 22.79 -14.91
C GLY A 147 15.81 22.98 -15.27
N SER A 148 16.50 21.94 -15.77
CA SER A 148 17.91 22.04 -16.17
C SER A 148 18.13 22.70 -17.54
N ASP A 149 17.10 22.75 -18.40
CA ASP A 149 17.18 23.39 -19.72
C ASP A 149 16.86 24.90 -19.68
N SER A 150 16.54 25.44 -18.49
CA SER A 150 16.13 26.83 -18.27
C SER A 150 17.12 27.67 -17.43
N ASP A 151 18.25 27.07 -17.03
CA ASP A 151 19.39 27.71 -16.35
C ASP A 151 20.60 27.79 -17.30
#